data_AF-A0A662WUA3-F1
#
_entry.id   AF-A0A662WUA3-F1
#
_cell.length_a   1.000
_cell.length_b   1.000
_cell.length_c   1.000
_cell.angle_alpha   90.00
_cell.angle_beta   90.00
_cell.angle_gamma   90.00
#
_symmetry.space_group_name_H-M   'P 1'
#
loop_
_entity.id
_entity.type
_entity.pdbx_description
1 polymer ?
#
loop_
_entity_poly.entity_id
_entity_poly.type
_entity_poly.pdbx_seq_one_letter_code
_entity_poly.pdbx_strand_id
1 'polypeptide(L)'
;HGESSWIDVQFLNTATEQLIECRRVLKYTYAFGYYLPPGKEKNLFEYLQENLEKNAEHLTGLSEMPLDRMNRSEIINYTRVTETFLRNLLTGVEDGLTSTAPLL
;
A
#
# COMPACT_ATOMS: atom_id res chain seq x y z
N HIS A 1 -18.18 29.32 7.89
CA HIS A 1 -17.01 28.65 8.47
C HIS A 1 -16.98 27.11 8.29
N GLY A 2 -17.92 26.49 7.54
CA GLY A 2 -17.93 25.02 7.36
C GLY A 2 -17.03 24.47 6.25
N GLU A 3 -16.78 25.25 5.17
CA GLU A 3 -16.05 24.74 4.00
C GLU A 3 -14.54 24.58 4.23
N SER A 4 -13.90 25.48 4.99
CA SER A 4 -12.47 25.38 5.32
C SER A 4 -12.16 24.10 6.10
N SER A 5 -12.96 23.82 7.14
CA SER A 5 -12.74 22.67 8.02
C SER A 5 -12.91 21.32 7.34
N TRP A 6 -13.72 21.22 6.27
CA TRP A 6 -13.91 19.99 5.52
C TRP A 6 -12.74 19.71 4.58
N ILE A 7 -12.24 20.73 3.88
CA ILE A 7 -11.02 20.64 3.06
C ILE A 7 -9.80 20.31 3.92
N ASP A 8 -9.78 20.83 5.16
CA ASP A 8 -8.69 20.61 6.12
C ASP A 8 -8.58 19.14 6.58
N VAL A 9 -9.61 18.30 6.45
CA VAL A 9 -9.57 16.88 6.88
C VAL A 9 -9.70 15.88 5.73
N GLN A 10 -9.97 16.32 4.51
CA GLN A 10 -10.16 15.43 3.36
C GLN A 10 -8.96 14.49 3.12
N PHE A 11 -7.74 14.95 3.41
CA PHE A 11 -6.53 14.15 3.27
C PHE A 11 -6.53 12.91 4.18
N LEU A 12 -7.18 12.98 5.36
CA LEU A 12 -7.32 11.83 6.26
C LEU A 12 -8.30 10.80 5.71
N ASN A 13 -9.37 11.26 5.06
CA ASN A 13 -10.28 10.33 4.38
C ASN A 13 -9.56 9.58 3.26
N THR A 14 -8.79 10.28 2.43
CA THR A 14 -7.99 9.64 1.36
C THR A 14 -6.95 8.67 1.93
N ALA A 15 -6.24 9.04 2.99
CA ALA A 15 -5.31 8.14 3.66
C ALA A 15 -6.01 6.88 4.21
N THR A 16 -7.19 7.06 4.81
CA THR A 16 -8.01 5.96 5.35
C THR A 16 -8.48 5.00 4.25
N GLU A 17 -8.99 5.54 3.14
CA GLU A 17 -9.39 4.74 1.97
C GLU A 17 -8.21 3.95 1.41
N GLN A 18 -7.05 4.59 1.28
CA GLN A 18 -5.82 3.92 0.83
C GLN A 18 -5.43 2.78 1.78
N LEU A 19 -5.47 3.00 3.09
CA LEU A 19 -5.18 1.97 4.09
C LEU A 19 -6.16 0.79 3.98
N ILE A 20 -7.47 1.05 3.82
CA ILE A 20 -8.48 0.00 3.66
C ILE A 20 -8.17 -0.89 2.46
N GLU A 21 -7.83 -0.30 1.31
CA GLU A 21 -7.48 -1.07 0.12
C GLU A 21 -6.18 -1.87 0.33
N CYS A 22 -5.15 -1.27 0.95
CA CYS A 22 -3.91 -1.99 1.29
C CYS A 22 -4.19 -3.18 2.21
N ARG A 23 -5.00 -3.03 3.26
CA ARG A 23 -5.36 -4.13 4.18
C ARG A 23 -6.13 -5.23 3.48
N ARG A 24 -7.06 -4.87 2.58
CA ARG A 24 -7.81 -5.84 1.78
C ARG A 24 -6.87 -6.66 0.90
N VAL A 25 -5.95 -6.02 0.20
CA VAL A 25 -4.98 -6.72 -0.66
C VAL A 25 -4.02 -7.56 0.18
N LEU A 26 -3.45 -7.02 1.27
CA LEU A 26 -2.55 -7.75 2.16
C LEU A 26 -3.18 -9.04 2.70
N LYS A 27 -4.47 -9.01 3.04
CA LYS A 27 -5.20 -10.22 3.47
C LYS A 27 -5.14 -11.32 2.41
N TYR A 28 -5.32 -10.98 1.14
CA TYR A 28 -5.26 -11.95 0.04
C TYR A 28 -3.82 -12.33 -0.32
N THR A 29 -2.85 -11.44 -0.11
CA THR A 29 -1.45 -11.73 -0.42
C THR A 29 -0.87 -12.81 0.48
N TYR A 30 -1.29 -12.91 1.75
CA TYR A 30 -0.87 -14.04 2.60
C TYR A 30 -1.35 -15.39 2.07
N ALA A 31 -2.61 -15.47 1.62
CA ALA A 31 -3.13 -16.71 1.03
C ALA A 31 -2.41 -17.05 -0.28
N PHE A 32 -2.21 -16.05 -1.15
CA PHE A 32 -1.49 -16.21 -2.41
C PHE A 32 -0.03 -16.67 -2.19
N GLY A 33 0.72 -15.97 -1.33
CA GLY A 33 2.10 -16.29 -1.01
C GLY A 33 2.30 -17.65 -0.34
N TYR A 34 1.32 -18.12 0.43
CA TYR A 34 1.35 -19.47 1.00
C TYR A 34 1.40 -20.55 -0.09
N TYR A 35 0.61 -20.40 -1.15
CA TYR A 35 0.54 -21.37 -2.26
C TYR A 35 1.58 -21.14 -3.36
N LEU A 36 2.32 -20.01 -3.35
CA LEU A 36 3.43 -19.81 -4.27
C LEU A 36 4.55 -20.85 -4.02
N PRO A 37 5.02 -21.56 -5.07
CA PRO A 37 6.19 -22.41 -4.98
C PRO A 37 7.44 -21.60 -4.57
N PRO A 38 8.38 -22.19 -3.80
CA PRO A 38 9.65 -21.54 -3.51
C PRO A 38 10.41 -21.19 -4.80
N GLY A 39 10.94 -19.97 -4.88
CA GLY A 39 11.66 -19.52 -6.06
C GLY A 39 11.80 -18.00 -6.13
N LYS A 40 12.40 -17.51 -7.21
CA LYS A 40 12.62 -16.07 -7.44
C LYS A 40 11.32 -15.27 -7.44
N GLU A 41 10.26 -15.85 -7.99
CA GLU A 41 8.91 -15.28 -8.01
C GLU A 41 8.37 -15.06 -6.59
N LYS A 42 8.41 -16.11 -5.74
CA LYS A 42 7.99 -16.00 -4.35
C LYS A 42 8.82 -14.98 -3.57
N ASN A 43 10.13 -14.96 -3.76
CA ASN A 43 11.00 -14.00 -3.07
C ASN A 43 10.67 -12.55 -3.47
N LEU A 44 10.42 -12.29 -4.76
CA LEU A 44 10.02 -10.97 -5.23
C LEU A 44 8.63 -10.59 -4.71
N PHE A 45 7.69 -11.53 -4.72
CA PHE A 45 6.37 -11.32 -4.15
C PHE A 45 6.43 -10.95 -2.67
N GLU A 46 7.13 -11.71 -1.86
CA GLU A 46 7.28 -11.47 -0.41
C GLU A 46 7.96 -10.12 -0.15
N TYR A 47 8.96 -9.76 -0.96
CA TYR A 47 9.59 -8.43 -0.89
C TYR A 47 8.60 -7.29 -1.19
N LEU A 48 7.77 -7.43 -2.24
CA LEU A 48 6.76 -6.41 -2.57
C LEU A 48 5.67 -6.34 -1.49
N GLN A 49 5.25 -7.49 -0.95
CA GLN A 49 4.29 -7.59 0.15
C GLN A 49 4.83 -6.87 1.40
N GLU A 50 6.07 -7.15 1.80
CA GLU A 50 6.71 -6.56 2.98
C GLU A 50 6.84 -5.03 2.84
N ASN A 51 7.17 -4.53 1.64
CA ASN A 51 7.24 -3.10 1.38
C ASN A 51 5.87 -2.41 1.51
N LEU A 52 4.81 -3.04 1.00
CA LEU A 52 3.45 -2.55 1.15
C LEU A 52 3.04 -2.54 2.63
N GLU A 53 3.31 -3.62 3.37
CA GLU A 53 2.98 -3.75 4.79
C GLU A 53 3.66 -2.66 5.62
N LYS A 54 4.98 -2.48 5.48
CA LYS A 54 5.74 -1.46 6.20
C LYS A 54 5.22 -0.04 5.94
N ASN A 55 4.88 0.28 4.69
CA ASN A 55 4.36 1.61 4.36
C ASN A 55 2.93 1.81 4.87
N ALA A 56 2.07 0.79 4.81
CA ALA A 56 0.74 0.84 5.37
C ALA A 56 0.76 1.01 6.90
N GLU A 57 1.66 0.33 7.62
CA GLU A 57 1.86 0.54 9.06
C GLU A 57 2.34 1.96 9.37
N HIS A 58 3.30 2.47 8.60
CA HIS A 58 3.80 3.83 8.80
C HIS A 58 2.71 4.88 8.56
N LEU A 59 1.93 4.74 7.49
CA LEU A 59 0.80 5.62 7.19
C LEU A 59 -0.30 5.53 8.27
N THR A 60 -0.55 4.34 8.82
CA THR A 60 -1.45 4.16 9.97
C THR A 60 -0.96 4.99 11.15
N GLY A 61 0.31 4.85 11.53
CA GLY A 61 0.90 5.60 12.63
C GLY A 61 0.83 7.12 12.46
N LEU A 62 1.06 7.63 11.24
CA LEU A 62 0.91 9.05 10.93
C LEU A 62 -0.54 9.53 11.02
N SER A 63 -1.49 8.72 10.55
CA SER A 63 -2.91 9.09 10.46
C SER A 63 -3.64 9.00 11.82
N GLU A 64 -3.11 8.23 12.76
CA GLU A 64 -3.64 8.08 14.12
C GLU A 64 -3.00 9.06 15.13
N MET A 65 -2.06 9.91 14.69
CA MET A 65 -1.48 10.92 15.58
C MET A 65 -2.54 11.94 16.05
N PRO A 66 -2.38 12.50 17.26
CA PRO A 66 -3.17 13.66 17.67
C PRO A 66 -3.10 14.80 16.65
N LEU A 67 -4.22 15.50 16.43
CA LEU A 67 -4.35 16.54 15.39
C LEU A 67 -3.29 17.65 15.51
N ASP A 68 -2.85 17.98 16.72
CA ASP A 68 -1.82 18.99 17.00
C ASP A 68 -0.40 18.55 16.60
N ARG A 69 -0.19 17.24 16.38
CA ARG A 69 1.09 16.64 15.98
C ARG A 69 1.10 16.12 14.56
N MET A 70 -0.06 16.17 13.90
CA MET A 70 -0.26 15.60 12.60
C MET A 70 0.40 16.46 11.52
N ASN A 71 1.20 15.83 10.66
CA ASN A 71 1.83 16.48 9.53
C ASN A 71 1.07 16.17 8.24
N ARG A 72 0.21 17.10 7.80
CA ARG A 72 -0.61 16.96 6.59
C ARG A 72 0.20 16.59 5.35
N SER A 73 1.32 17.26 5.12
CA SER A 73 2.15 17.03 3.93
C SER A 73 2.77 15.63 3.94
N GLU A 74 3.17 15.15 5.11
CA GLU A 74 3.74 13.81 5.29
C GLU A 74 2.69 12.72 5.03
N ILE A 75 1.47 12.88 5.57
CA ILE A 75 0.37 11.93 5.35
C ILE A 75 0.00 11.86 3.86
N ILE A 76 -0.09 13.01 3.18
CA ILE A 76 -0.36 13.04 1.73
C ILE A 76 0.76 12.32 0.95
N ASN A 77 2.02 12.58 1.29
CA ASN A 77 3.15 11.93 0.65
C ASN A 77 3.11 10.40 0.87
N TYR A 78 2.96 9.95 2.11
CA TYR A 78 2.93 8.52 2.43
C TYR A 78 1.69 7.82 1.87
N THR A 79 0.56 8.51 1.72
CA THR A 79 -0.61 7.98 1.01
C THR A 79 -0.24 7.63 -0.45
N ARG A 80 0.40 8.56 -1.17
CA ARG A 80 0.86 8.33 -2.56
C ARG A 80 1.93 7.25 -2.68
N VAL A 81 2.88 7.24 -1.75
CA VAL A 81 3.96 6.23 -1.72
C VAL A 81 3.36 4.84 -1.47
N THR A 82 2.42 4.72 -0.54
CA THR A 82 1.72 3.47 -0.23
C THR A 82 0.89 2.99 -1.43
N GLU A 83 0.20 3.90 -2.13
CA GLU A 83 -0.50 3.59 -3.39
C GLU A 83 0.46 3.01 -4.44
N THR A 84 1.66 3.58 -4.56
CA THR A 84 2.69 3.11 -5.50
C THR A 84 3.13 1.68 -5.18
N PHE A 85 3.37 1.36 -3.90
CA PHE A 85 3.70 0.00 -3.49
C PHE A 85 2.56 -0.99 -3.77
N LEU A 86 1.31 -0.58 -3.50
CA LEU A 86 0.14 -1.40 -3.79
C LEU A 86 0.05 -1.72 -5.28
N ARG A 87 0.21 -0.72 -6.14
CA ARG A 87 0.20 -0.90 -7.61
C ARG A 87 1.32 -1.80 -8.08
N ASN A 88 2.55 -1.60 -7.59
CA ASN A 88 3.69 -2.43 -7.96
C ASN A 88 3.48 -3.91 -7.58
N LEU A 89 2.86 -4.19 -6.43
CA LEU A 89 2.52 -5.55 -6.03
C LEU A 89 1.48 -6.17 -6.97
N LEU A 90 0.39 -5.43 -7.27
CA LEU A 90 -0.69 -5.93 -8.14
C LEU A 90 -0.21 -6.16 -9.57
N THR A 91 0.49 -5.18 -10.16
CA THR A 91 1.07 -5.31 -11.50
C THR A 91 2.08 -6.45 -11.56
N GLY A 92 2.92 -6.61 -10.53
CA GLY A 92 3.84 -7.74 -10.44
C GLY A 92 3.11 -9.09 -10.49
N VAL A 93 2.00 -9.23 -9.75
CA VAL A 93 1.18 -10.44 -9.75
C VAL A 93 0.47 -10.65 -11.10
N GLU A 94 -0.03 -9.59 -11.74
CA GLU A 94 -0.75 -9.64 -13.02
C GLU A 94 0.16 -10.02 -14.20
N ASP A 95 1.36 -9.43 -14.27
CA ASP A 95 2.29 -9.63 -15.40
C ASP A 95 3.09 -10.95 -15.29
N GLY A 96 2.92 -11.68 -14.19
CA GLY A 96 3.81 -12.76 -13.78
C GLY A 96 5.16 -12.18 -13.36
N LEU A 97 5.36 -12.06 -12.05
CA LEU A 97 6.50 -11.47 -11.33
C LEU A 97 7.90 -11.73 -11.94
N THR A 98 8.06 -12.81 -12.70
CA THR A 98 9.31 -13.19 -13.38
C THR A 98 9.13 -13.54 -14.87
N SER A 99 8.05 -13.13 -15.52
CA SER A 99 7.75 -13.47 -16.91
C SER A 99 8.74 -12.80 -17.87
N THR A 100 9.88 -13.45 -18.10
CA THR A 100 10.46 -13.48 -19.44
C THR A 100 9.63 -14.46 -20.24
N ALA A 101 8.61 -13.98 -20.95
CA ALA A 101 7.98 -14.81 -21.98
C ALA A 101 9.07 -15.23 -22.99
N PRO A 102 9.36 -16.53 -23.18
CA PRO A 102 10.12 -16.96 -24.34
C PRO A 102 9.18 -16.83 -25.54
N LEU A 103 9.46 -15.88 -26.43
CA LEU A 103 8.84 -15.92 -27.75
C LEU A 103 9.47 -17.09 -28.50
N LEU A 104 8.67 -18.16 -28.65
CA LEU A 104 8.81 -19.15 -29.71
C LEU A 104 8.74 -18.45 -31.08
#